data_AF-V9KUC1-F1
#
_entry.id   AF-V9KUC1-F1
#
_cell.length_a   1.000
_cell.length_b   1.000
_cell.length_c   1.000
_cell.angle_alpha   90.00
_cell.angle_beta   90.00
_cell.angle_gamma   90.00
#
_symmetry.space_group_name_H-M   'P 1'
#
loop_
_entity.id
_entity.type
_entity.pdbx_description
1 polymer ?
#
loop_
_entity_poly.entity_id
_entity_poly.type
_entity_poly.pdbx_seq_one_letter_code
_entity_poly.pdbx_strand_id
1 'polypeptide(L)'
;MTEETIIRIPPYHYIHVLEQNSNVARIESGPQTYIRQDNERVLFPPLAMVTVPPRCYCVIENPVLRDAEAAAVLDVWGQAKLQHGDREVRLTQDPFPLYPGETLLQGVTQLQVVRVNTALHLQCHRDFQDESGDQRKAGDEWLFEGPGTYIPRKEVDVFQTIQATVIRNNQAIRLRARKTTRDREGRERVTGEEWLVRRGGAYLPGVYEEVIDVVNAFILTEKLALHVRARQMFKDEGGRTRRTGEEWLITLSQTDAHIPDVNEEVLGEIGITTLTSRQYCTVLDPVNTDTDRKNQLGKKRVVKGERSFFLQPGERLESGIQEVFVLSEREGLVLRATEGFTDTDQDGEEVERRAGDLWMIRGAREYVPREEVEVVVRREAIPLDENEGIYVRDIRTGKVRAVLGQTYLLAEDEEMWEKVLPSNVESLLLAARDPVSDRGERERGGEKVGERRSDCAREGGERARCSDCERERVM
;
A
#
# COMPACT_ATOMS: atom_id res chain seq x y z
N MET A 1 -55.41 -11.88 49.84
CA MET A 1 -55.14 -10.93 50.95
C MET A 1 -55.46 -9.49 50.49
N THR A 2 -56.66 -9.23 49.97
CA THR A 2 -57.04 -7.94 49.34
C THR A 2 -58.39 -7.42 49.84
N GLU A 3 -58.88 -7.94 50.97
CA GLU A 3 -60.18 -7.57 51.55
C GLU A 3 -60.03 -7.03 52.97
N GLU A 4 -59.04 -6.16 53.18
CA GLU A 4 -58.95 -5.35 54.39
C GLU A 4 -59.91 -4.16 54.26
N THR A 5 -60.73 -3.93 55.29
CA THR A 5 -61.69 -2.82 55.36
C THR A 5 -61.00 -1.47 55.60
N ILE A 6 -59.82 -1.50 56.24
CA ILE A 6 -59.03 -0.32 56.56
C ILE A 6 -57.63 -0.53 56.01
N ILE A 7 -57.20 0.36 55.13
CA ILE A 7 -55.88 0.31 54.51
C ILE A 7 -55.11 1.57 54.89
N ARG A 8 -54.04 1.38 55.68
CA ARG A 8 -53.13 2.48 56.01
C ARG A 8 -52.16 2.69 54.86
N ILE A 9 -52.26 3.82 54.16
CA ILE A 9 -51.35 4.20 53.08
C ILE A 9 -50.22 5.05 53.68
N PRO A 10 -48.97 4.56 53.74
CA PRO A 10 -47.84 5.32 54.26
C PRO A 10 -47.52 6.55 53.38
N PRO A 11 -46.69 7.50 53.86
CA PRO A 11 -46.13 8.55 53.00
C PRO A 11 -45.42 7.96 51.76
N TYR A 12 -45.52 8.64 50.62
CA TYR A 12 -44.95 8.21 49.34
C TYR A 12 -45.38 6.81 48.88
N HIS A 13 -46.57 6.37 49.28
CA HIS A 13 -47.19 5.15 48.79
C HIS A 13 -48.55 5.47 48.17
N TYR A 14 -49.02 4.60 47.27
CA TYR A 14 -50.31 4.73 46.62
C TYR A 14 -51.00 3.37 46.46
N ILE A 15 -52.33 3.42 46.32
CA ILE A 15 -53.17 2.27 45.95
C ILE A 15 -54.05 2.63 44.76
N HIS A 16 -54.50 1.62 44.01
CA HIS A 16 -55.58 1.78 43.05
C HIS A 16 -56.88 1.23 43.62
N VAL A 17 -57.93 2.04 43.56
CA VAL A 17 -59.28 1.67 43.99
C VAL A 17 -60.18 1.65 42.75
N LEU A 18 -60.80 0.50 42.51
CA LEU A 18 -61.78 0.28 41.46
C LEU A 18 -63.18 0.39 42.06
N GLU A 19 -63.97 1.36 41.60
CA GLU A 19 -65.38 1.44 41.94
C GLU A 19 -66.18 0.50 41.01
N GLN A 20 -66.90 -0.47 41.58
CA GLN A 20 -67.57 -1.54 40.83
C GLN A 20 -68.84 -1.07 40.09
N ASN A 21 -69.48 -0.01 40.56
CA ASN A 21 -70.70 0.52 39.93
C ASN A 21 -70.40 1.27 38.64
N SER A 22 -69.32 2.07 38.65
CA SER A 22 -68.89 2.90 37.53
C SER A 22 -67.78 2.24 36.69
N ASN A 23 -67.16 1.17 37.21
CA ASN A 23 -65.92 0.56 36.69
C ASN A 23 -64.74 1.54 36.57
N VAL A 24 -64.76 2.63 37.34
CA VAL A 24 -63.72 3.65 37.32
C VAL A 24 -62.63 3.27 38.32
N ALA A 25 -61.40 3.16 37.82
CA ALA A 25 -60.21 3.01 38.65
C ALA A 25 -59.60 4.39 38.92
N ARG A 26 -59.38 4.70 40.20
CA ARG A 26 -58.71 5.93 40.64
C ARG A 26 -57.53 5.62 41.55
N ILE A 27 -56.73 6.65 41.77
CA ILE A 27 -55.52 6.58 42.59
C ILE A 27 -55.75 7.28 43.93
N GLU A 28 -55.31 6.63 45.00
CA GLU A 28 -55.34 7.18 46.35
C GLU A 28 -53.90 7.23 46.89
N SER A 29 -53.42 8.44 47.17
CA SER A 29 -52.04 8.69 47.61
C SER A 29 -51.97 8.90 49.12
N GLY A 30 -50.93 8.39 49.77
CA GLY A 30 -50.67 8.62 51.20
C GLY A 30 -50.02 9.98 51.50
N PRO A 31 -49.93 10.39 52.78
CA PRO A 31 -50.29 9.62 53.97
C PRO A 31 -51.77 9.75 54.34
N GLN A 32 -52.53 8.66 54.24
CA GLN A 32 -53.92 8.62 54.68
C GLN A 32 -54.33 7.21 55.10
N THR A 33 -55.32 7.11 55.99
CA THR A 33 -55.96 5.83 56.32
C THR A 33 -57.21 5.72 55.46
N TYR A 34 -57.14 4.91 54.42
CA TYR A 34 -58.22 4.72 53.46
C TYR A 34 -59.23 3.70 53.99
N ILE A 35 -60.50 4.09 54.03
CA ILE A 35 -61.62 3.22 54.43
C ILE A 35 -62.39 2.86 53.17
N ARG A 36 -62.33 1.59 52.80
CA ARG A 36 -62.96 1.06 51.58
C ARG A 36 -64.49 1.04 51.72
N GLN A 37 -65.20 1.58 50.74
CA GLN A 37 -66.66 1.48 50.67
C GLN A 37 -67.11 0.12 50.10
N ASP A 38 -68.39 -0.24 50.28
CA ASP A 38 -68.92 -1.54 49.85
C ASP A 38 -68.84 -1.76 48.33
N ASN A 39 -68.97 -0.68 47.54
CA ASN A 39 -68.89 -0.70 46.08
C ASN A 39 -67.46 -0.56 45.53
N GLU A 40 -66.44 -0.67 46.37
CA GLU A 40 -65.04 -0.44 45.99
C GLU A 40 -64.18 -1.68 46.18
N ARG A 41 -63.24 -1.88 45.26
CA ARG A 41 -62.24 -2.94 45.32
C ARG A 41 -60.85 -2.37 45.20
N VAL A 42 -60.01 -2.63 46.19
CA VAL A 42 -58.59 -2.27 46.15
C VAL A 42 -57.86 -3.31 45.32
N LEU A 43 -57.08 -2.86 44.32
CA LEU A 43 -56.44 -3.75 43.36
C LEU A 43 -55.15 -4.39 43.89
N PHE A 44 -54.38 -3.66 44.69
CA PHE A 44 -53.12 -4.10 45.27
C PHE A 44 -52.83 -3.40 46.62
N PRO A 45 -51.99 -4.00 47.49
CA PRO A 45 -51.56 -3.35 48.73
C PRO A 45 -50.73 -2.08 48.45
N PRO A 46 -50.60 -1.13 49.40
CA PRO A 46 -49.85 0.12 49.19
C PRO A 46 -48.48 -0.09 48.55
N LEU A 47 -48.31 0.42 47.32
CA LEU A 47 -47.06 0.37 46.56
C LEU A 47 -46.29 1.68 46.75
N ALA A 48 -44.96 1.60 46.77
CA ALA A 48 -44.10 2.78 46.84
C ALA A 48 -44.19 3.60 45.55
N MET A 49 -44.24 4.92 45.68
CA MET A 49 -44.14 5.86 44.56
C MET A 49 -42.78 5.75 43.86
N VAL A 50 -42.77 6.01 42.56
CA VAL A 50 -41.52 6.01 41.79
C VAL A 50 -40.75 7.28 42.14
N THR A 51 -39.56 7.09 42.69
CA THR A 51 -38.64 8.18 43.03
C THR A 51 -37.49 8.17 42.03
N VAL A 52 -37.34 9.25 41.26
CA VAL A 52 -36.26 9.39 40.26
C VAL A 52 -35.16 10.30 40.84
N PRO A 53 -34.00 9.77 41.22
CA PRO A 53 -32.91 10.56 41.77
C PRO A 53 -32.32 11.56 40.75
N PRO A 54 -31.52 12.54 41.21
CA PRO A 54 -30.74 13.40 40.33
C PRO A 54 -29.91 12.60 39.31
N ARG A 55 -29.86 13.08 38.05
CA ARG A 55 -29.14 12.44 36.94
C ARG A 55 -29.63 11.04 36.57
N CYS A 56 -30.84 10.68 36.97
CA CYS A 56 -31.51 9.45 36.56
C CYS A 56 -32.79 9.80 35.77
N TYR A 57 -33.29 8.82 35.04
CA TYR A 57 -34.57 8.88 34.35
C TYR A 57 -35.29 7.53 34.47
N CYS A 58 -36.59 7.53 34.22
CA CYS A 58 -37.37 6.31 34.00
C CYS A 58 -38.26 6.48 32.77
N VAL A 59 -38.66 5.35 32.16
CA VAL A 59 -39.56 5.35 31.01
C VAL A 59 -40.89 4.73 31.43
N ILE A 60 -41.97 5.47 31.18
CA ILE A 60 -43.33 5.07 31.50
C ILE A 60 -44.06 4.80 30.19
N GLU A 61 -44.78 3.69 30.15
CA GLU A 61 -45.65 3.30 29.05
C GLU A 61 -47.10 3.67 29.38
N ASN A 62 -47.82 4.14 28.37
CA ASN A 62 -49.18 4.69 28.47
C ASN A 62 -49.28 5.86 29.45
N PRO A 63 -48.46 6.92 29.30
CA PRO A 63 -48.42 8.03 30.24
C PRO A 63 -49.76 8.76 30.33
N VAL A 64 -50.06 9.31 31.50
CA VAL A 64 -51.24 10.15 31.71
C VAL A 64 -51.16 11.44 30.89
N LEU A 65 -52.28 11.81 30.26
CA LEU A 65 -52.40 13.08 29.56
C LEU A 65 -52.43 14.22 30.60
N ARG A 66 -51.51 15.17 30.46
CA ARG A 66 -51.42 16.34 31.34
C ARG A 66 -51.91 17.60 30.65
N ASP A 67 -52.57 18.46 31.41
CA ASP A 67 -52.94 19.81 30.95
C ASP A 67 -51.78 20.80 31.05
N ALA A 68 -52.04 22.08 30.74
CA ALA A 68 -51.04 23.14 30.80
C ALA A 68 -50.52 23.42 32.22
N GLU A 69 -51.24 22.98 33.25
CA GLU A 69 -50.88 23.11 34.67
C GLU A 69 -50.20 21.83 35.21
N ALA A 70 -49.87 20.89 34.31
CA ALA A 70 -49.28 19.58 34.60
C ALA A 70 -50.17 18.64 35.45
N ALA A 71 -51.48 18.92 35.56
CA ALA A 71 -52.44 18.05 36.21
C ALA A 71 -52.96 16.96 35.25
N ALA A 72 -53.33 15.80 35.80
CA ALA A 72 -53.87 14.70 35.01
C ALA A 72 -55.28 15.03 34.48
N VAL A 73 -55.46 14.95 33.16
CA VAL A 73 -56.76 15.15 32.52
C VAL A 73 -57.66 13.95 32.79
N LEU A 74 -58.80 14.20 33.44
CA LEU A 74 -59.81 13.18 33.72
C LEU A 74 -60.86 13.11 32.61
N ASP A 75 -61.45 11.93 32.43
CA ASP A 75 -62.58 11.71 31.55
C ASP A 75 -63.91 12.12 32.19
N VAL A 76 -65.00 12.06 31.42
CA VAL A 76 -66.38 12.39 31.87
C VAL A 76 -66.79 11.57 33.10
N TRP A 77 -66.24 10.36 33.24
CA TRP A 77 -66.47 9.46 34.37
C TRP A 77 -65.43 9.56 35.49
N GLY A 78 -64.48 10.50 35.42
CA GLY A 78 -63.45 10.71 36.44
C GLY A 78 -62.23 9.78 36.34
N GLN A 79 -62.10 8.99 35.27
CA GLN A 79 -60.92 8.16 35.01
C GLN A 79 -59.80 8.99 34.35
N ALA A 80 -58.54 8.78 34.76
CA ALA A 80 -57.40 9.46 34.14
C ALA A 80 -57.23 9.03 32.68
N LYS A 81 -57.13 10.00 31.76
CA LYS A 81 -56.89 9.74 30.34
C LYS A 81 -55.43 9.41 30.11
N LEU A 82 -55.16 8.29 29.44
CA LEU A 82 -53.82 7.84 29.10
C LEU A 82 -53.54 8.00 27.60
N GLN A 83 -52.28 8.25 27.26
CA GLN A 83 -51.78 8.19 25.89
C GLN A 83 -51.39 6.75 25.56
N HIS A 84 -52.39 5.92 25.23
CA HIS A 84 -52.16 4.51 24.92
C HIS A 84 -51.18 4.32 23.75
N GLY A 85 -50.18 3.45 23.95
CA GLY A 85 -49.14 3.15 22.96
C GLY A 85 -48.04 4.20 22.84
N ASP A 86 -48.05 5.22 23.71
CA ASP A 86 -46.97 6.21 23.80
C ASP A 86 -46.08 5.97 25.03
N ARG A 87 -44.92 6.63 25.04
CA ARG A 87 -43.92 6.56 26.11
C ARG A 87 -43.61 7.95 26.62
N GLU A 88 -43.31 8.05 27.91
CA GLU A 88 -42.84 9.31 28.52
C GLU A 88 -41.55 9.06 29.28
N VAL A 89 -40.54 9.90 29.03
CA VAL A 89 -39.29 9.91 29.78
C VAL A 89 -39.44 10.90 30.92
N ARG A 90 -39.45 10.41 32.16
CA ARG A 90 -39.51 11.27 33.35
C ARG A 90 -38.11 11.41 33.97
N LEU A 91 -37.68 12.66 34.14
CA LEU A 91 -36.43 13.03 34.78
C LEU A 91 -36.62 13.14 36.30
N THR A 92 -35.63 13.72 36.98
CA THR A 92 -35.67 14.02 38.41
C THR A 92 -36.85 14.93 38.74
N GLN A 93 -37.75 14.44 39.60
CA GLN A 93 -38.90 15.16 40.11
C GLN A 93 -39.34 14.56 41.45
N ASP A 94 -40.33 15.16 42.10
CA ASP A 94 -40.91 14.64 43.33
C ASP A 94 -41.48 13.23 43.14
N PRO A 95 -41.44 12.37 44.18
CA PRO A 95 -41.98 11.01 44.08
C PRO A 95 -43.41 11.01 43.56
N PHE A 96 -43.66 10.27 42.50
CA PHE A 96 -44.95 10.26 41.82
C PHE A 96 -45.54 8.84 41.80
N PRO A 97 -46.86 8.72 41.93
CA PRO A 97 -47.53 7.44 41.78
C PRO A 97 -47.79 7.14 40.29
N LEU A 98 -48.01 5.87 39.95
CA LEU A 98 -48.41 5.47 38.59
C LEU A 98 -49.94 5.41 38.52
N TYR A 99 -50.54 6.05 37.52
CA TYR A 99 -51.99 6.02 37.32
C TYR A 99 -52.47 4.63 36.86
N PRO A 100 -53.76 4.28 37.09
CA PRO A 100 -54.32 3.03 36.59
C PRO A 100 -54.15 2.88 35.08
N GLY A 101 -53.30 1.94 34.65
CA GLY A 101 -52.96 1.67 33.24
C GLY A 101 -51.58 2.19 32.80
N GLU A 102 -50.95 3.09 33.58
CA GLU A 102 -49.52 3.40 33.41
C GLU A 102 -48.69 2.19 33.86
N THR A 103 -47.65 1.87 33.10
CA THR A 103 -46.69 0.82 33.46
C THR A 103 -45.28 1.38 33.42
N LEU A 104 -44.46 1.03 34.41
CA LEU A 104 -43.04 1.39 34.42
C LEU A 104 -42.28 0.44 33.49
N LEU A 105 -42.04 0.87 32.26
CA LEU A 105 -41.35 0.06 31.24
C LEU A 105 -39.87 -0.10 31.58
N GLN A 106 -39.21 1.02 31.89
CA GLN A 106 -37.81 1.03 32.30
C GLN A 106 -37.72 1.67 33.69
N GLY A 107 -37.14 0.90 34.62
CA GLY A 107 -36.86 1.38 35.97
C GLY A 107 -35.88 2.55 36.00
N VAL A 108 -35.64 3.07 37.20
CA VAL A 108 -34.72 4.20 37.42
C VAL A 108 -33.33 3.85 36.88
N THR A 109 -32.93 4.55 35.82
CA THR A 109 -31.66 4.34 35.10
C THR A 109 -30.87 5.64 35.10
N GLN A 110 -29.55 5.56 35.20
CA GLN A 110 -28.69 6.75 35.13
C GLN A 110 -28.67 7.33 33.71
N LEU A 111 -28.68 8.66 33.60
CA LEU A 111 -28.51 9.35 32.33
C LEU A 111 -27.11 9.06 31.76
N GLN A 112 -27.05 8.88 30.44
CA GLN A 112 -25.82 8.54 29.77
C GLN A 112 -24.93 9.77 29.62
N VAL A 113 -23.77 9.74 30.29
CA VAL A 113 -22.75 10.79 30.19
C VAL A 113 -21.83 10.48 29.01
N VAL A 114 -21.81 11.37 28.03
CA VAL A 114 -20.98 11.28 26.83
C VAL A 114 -19.70 12.07 27.09
N ARG A 115 -18.56 11.39 26.97
CA ARG A 115 -17.24 11.94 27.28
C ARG A 115 -16.72 12.76 26.09
N VAL A 116 -15.69 13.56 26.33
CA VAL A 116 -14.92 14.21 25.26
C VAL A 116 -14.39 13.14 24.30
N ASN A 117 -14.32 13.46 22.99
CA ASN A 117 -13.89 12.53 21.94
C ASN A 117 -14.78 11.28 21.78
N THR A 118 -16.01 11.33 22.28
CA THR A 118 -17.02 10.30 22.05
C THR A 118 -18.33 10.96 21.61
N ALA A 119 -19.12 10.24 20.83
CA ALA A 119 -20.44 10.67 20.42
C ALA A 119 -21.43 9.52 20.45
N LEU A 120 -22.71 9.84 20.64
CA LEU A 120 -23.81 8.90 20.44
C LEU A 120 -24.34 9.06 19.03
N HIS A 121 -24.38 7.95 18.30
CA HIS A 121 -25.09 7.87 17.03
C HIS A 121 -26.56 7.64 17.32
N LEU A 122 -27.35 8.67 17.03
CA LEU A 122 -28.78 8.72 17.27
C LEU A 122 -29.52 8.48 15.97
N GLN A 123 -30.60 7.71 16.04
CA GLN A 123 -31.50 7.46 14.93
C GLN A 123 -32.93 7.81 15.35
N CYS A 124 -33.59 8.62 14.53
CA CYS A 124 -35.01 8.93 14.70
C CYS A 124 -35.86 7.77 14.16
N HIS A 125 -36.87 7.31 14.91
CA HIS A 125 -37.83 6.31 14.42
C HIS A 125 -39.25 6.88 14.18
N ARG A 126 -39.53 8.12 14.61
CA ARG A 126 -40.82 8.82 14.41
C ARG A 126 -40.58 10.29 14.11
N ASP A 127 -41.32 10.85 13.16
CA ASP A 127 -41.24 12.27 12.83
C ASP A 127 -41.53 13.14 14.07
N PHE A 128 -40.62 14.07 14.38
CA PHE A 128 -40.80 15.01 15.47
C PHE A 128 -40.08 16.33 15.21
N GLN A 129 -40.48 17.36 15.94
CA GLN A 129 -39.79 18.64 15.93
C GLN A 129 -38.84 18.71 17.12
N ASP A 130 -37.56 18.95 16.85
CA ASP A 130 -36.56 19.09 17.90
C ASP A 130 -36.72 20.43 18.65
N GLU A 131 -36.08 20.57 19.81
CA GLU A 131 -36.06 21.79 20.62
C GLU A 131 -35.47 22.98 19.87
N SER A 132 -34.59 22.72 18.90
CA SER A 132 -34.03 23.74 18.00
C SER A 132 -35.00 24.18 16.89
N GLY A 133 -36.17 23.57 16.80
CA GLY A 133 -37.18 23.86 15.78
C GLY A 133 -37.04 23.05 14.49
N ASP A 134 -35.98 22.24 14.37
CA ASP A 134 -35.73 21.40 13.20
C ASP A 134 -36.72 20.23 13.12
N GLN A 135 -37.31 20.02 11.95
CA GLN A 135 -38.16 18.87 11.69
C GLN A 135 -37.31 17.65 11.35
N ARG A 136 -37.25 16.68 12.27
CA ARG A 136 -36.59 15.39 12.09
C ARG A 136 -37.60 14.39 11.52
N LYS A 137 -37.20 13.68 10.47
CA LYS A 137 -37.98 12.59 9.87
C LYS A 137 -37.53 11.24 10.39
N ALA A 138 -38.41 10.26 10.34
CA ALA A 138 -38.10 8.87 10.64
C ALA A 138 -36.98 8.37 9.70
N GLY A 139 -35.95 7.78 10.30
CA GLY A 139 -34.73 7.34 9.62
C GLY A 139 -33.60 8.37 9.58
N ASP A 140 -33.82 9.61 10.03
CA ASP A 140 -32.76 10.60 10.15
C ASP A 140 -31.74 10.17 11.22
N GLU A 141 -30.46 10.37 10.92
CA GLU A 141 -29.35 10.00 11.79
C GLU A 141 -28.50 11.25 12.11
N TRP A 142 -28.10 11.41 13.38
CA TRP A 142 -27.17 12.46 13.79
C TRP A 142 -26.29 12.02 14.96
N LEU A 143 -25.29 12.84 15.30
CA LEU A 143 -24.42 12.63 16.44
C LEU A 143 -24.78 13.58 17.58
N PHE A 144 -24.78 13.05 18.80
CA PHE A 144 -24.66 13.85 20.01
C PHE A 144 -23.20 13.84 20.45
N GLU A 145 -22.47 14.91 20.14
CA GLU A 145 -21.05 15.05 20.48
C GLU A 145 -20.86 15.42 21.96
N GLY A 146 -19.96 14.74 22.66
CA GLY A 146 -19.59 15.09 24.03
C GLY A 146 -18.64 16.30 24.12
N PRO A 147 -18.44 16.89 25.32
CA PRO A 147 -18.94 16.42 26.61
C PRO A 147 -20.36 16.89 26.90
N GLY A 148 -21.23 15.96 27.29
CA GLY A 148 -22.63 16.28 27.60
C GLY A 148 -23.36 15.11 28.24
N THR A 149 -24.45 15.38 28.94
CA THR A 149 -25.37 14.33 29.42
C THR A 149 -26.49 14.19 28.40
N TYR A 150 -26.61 13.02 27.80
CA TYR A 150 -27.68 12.75 26.85
C TYR A 150 -28.98 12.51 27.60
N ILE A 151 -30.02 13.26 27.23
CA ILE A 151 -31.38 13.09 27.73
C ILE A 151 -32.12 12.24 26.70
N PRO A 152 -32.52 11.00 27.05
CA PRO A 152 -33.25 10.13 26.14
C PRO A 152 -34.58 10.74 25.75
N ARG A 153 -34.95 10.58 24.48
CA ARG A 153 -36.25 10.97 23.95
C ARG A 153 -37.02 9.75 23.48
N LYS A 154 -38.34 9.86 23.45
CA LYS A 154 -39.20 8.73 23.08
C LYS A 154 -39.16 8.43 21.57
N GLU A 155 -38.78 9.41 20.74
CA GLU A 155 -38.73 9.32 19.27
C GLU A 155 -37.35 8.93 18.73
N VAL A 156 -36.33 8.85 19.61
CA VAL A 156 -34.92 8.71 19.23
C VAL A 156 -34.31 7.50 19.90
N ASP A 157 -33.73 6.61 19.10
CA ASP A 157 -32.99 5.45 19.58
C ASP A 157 -31.48 5.71 19.50
N VAL A 158 -30.76 5.23 20.51
CA VAL A 158 -29.28 5.25 20.52
C VAL A 158 -28.80 4.01 19.77
N PHE A 159 -28.24 4.20 18.58
CA PHE A 159 -27.76 3.10 17.74
C PHE A 159 -26.41 2.56 18.24
N GLN A 160 -25.42 3.43 18.40
CA GLN A 160 -24.08 3.05 18.89
C GLN A 160 -23.34 4.23 19.52
N THR A 161 -22.30 3.93 20.31
CA THR A 161 -21.35 4.95 20.79
C THR A 161 -20.11 4.95 19.89
N ILE A 162 -19.82 6.08 19.26
CA ILE A 162 -18.66 6.28 18.39
C ILE A 162 -17.54 6.91 19.22
N GLN A 163 -16.33 6.36 19.09
CA GLN A 163 -15.11 6.91 19.68
C GLN A 163 -14.27 7.59 18.59
N ALA A 164 -13.64 8.69 18.94
CA ALA A 164 -12.70 9.35 18.03
C ALA A 164 -11.46 8.47 17.81
N THR A 165 -11.00 8.42 16.57
CA THR A 165 -9.75 7.74 16.19
C THR A 165 -8.59 8.72 16.31
N VAL A 166 -7.52 8.32 17.01
CA VAL A 166 -6.36 9.19 17.21
C VAL A 166 -5.41 9.10 16.01
N ILE A 167 -5.23 10.21 15.31
CA ILE A 167 -4.30 10.36 14.19
C ILE A 167 -2.98 10.92 14.75
N ARG A 168 -1.90 10.13 14.65
CA ARG A 168 -0.55 10.56 15.05
C ARG A 168 0.15 11.32 13.92
N ASN A 169 1.33 11.85 14.18
CA ASN A 169 2.20 12.37 13.13
C ASN A 169 2.53 11.25 12.13
N ASN A 170 2.66 11.61 10.85
CA ASN A 170 2.91 10.66 9.76
C ASN A 170 1.83 9.58 9.62
N GLN A 171 0.61 9.88 10.05
CA GLN A 171 -0.56 9.03 9.84
C GLN A 171 -1.71 9.86 9.26
N ALA A 172 -2.57 9.18 8.51
CA ALA A 172 -3.85 9.71 8.08
C ALA A 172 -4.94 8.65 8.30
N ILE A 173 -6.17 9.09 8.47
CA ILE A 173 -7.33 8.20 8.50
C ILE A 173 -8.00 8.20 7.13
N ARG A 174 -8.32 7.02 6.62
CA ARG A 174 -9.12 6.84 5.40
C ARG A 174 -10.58 6.70 5.77
N LEU A 175 -11.38 7.57 5.20
CA LEU A 175 -12.81 7.64 5.39
C LEU A 175 -13.53 7.29 4.11
N ARG A 176 -14.73 6.72 4.24
CA ARG A 176 -15.67 6.48 3.15
C ARG A 176 -17.03 7.07 3.47
N ALA A 177 -17.64 7.74 2.51
CA ALA A 177 -19.00 8.25 2.67
C ALA A 177 -20.03 7.12 2.49
N ARG A 178 -20.84 6.86 3.51
CA ARG A 178 -21.98 5.93 3.44
C ARG A 178 -23.18 6.51 2.71
N LYS A 179 -23.37 7.83 2.80
CA LYS A 179 -24.37 8.62 2.09
C LYS A 179 -23.72 9.93 1.67
N THR A 180 -24.32 10.63 0.70
CA THR A 180 -23.91 12.00 0.35
C THR A 180 -23.88 12.86 1.61
N THR A 181 -22.71 13.39 1.92
CA THR A 181 -22.50 14.13 3.16
C THR A 181 -21.48 15.23 2.94
N ARG A 182 -21.32 16.10 3.93
CA ARG A 182 -20.32 17.16 3.92
C ARG A 182 -19.27 16.79 4.96
N ASP A 183 -18.01 16.74 4.53
CA ASP A 183 -16.91 16.44 5.44
C ASP A 183 -16.70 17.59 6.46
N ARG A 184 -15.87 17.34 7.47
CA ARG A 184 -15.51 18.37 8.48
C ARG A 184 -14.79 19.59 7.91
N GLU A 185 -14.21 19.50 6.71
CA GLU A 185 -13.59 20.65 6.03
C GLU A 185 -14.59 21.45 5.17
N GLY A 186 -15.83 20.97 5.11
CA GLY A 186 -16.90 21.61 4.37
C GLY A 186 -16.96 21.24 2.89
N ARG A 187 -16.25 20.21 2.43
CA ARG A 187 -16.34 19.69 1.06
C ARG A 187 -17.48 18.68 0.95
N GLU A 188 -18.19 18.71 -0.16
CA GLU A 188 -19.24 17.74 -0.45
C GLU A 188 -18.61 16.42 -0.88
N ARG A 189 -19.11 15.32 -0.32
CA ARG A 189 -18.67 13.95 -0.58
C ARG A 189 -19.83 13.14 -1.11
N VAL A 190 -19.60 12.42 -2.20
CA VAL A 190 -20.61 11.53 -2.79
C VAL A 190 -20.60 10.15 -2.14
N THR A 191 -21.71 9.43 -2.20
CA THR A 191 -21.80 8.07 -1.66
C THR A 191 -20.73 7.15 -2.25
N GLY A 192 -19.98 6.48 -1.39
CA GLY A 192 -18.89 5.58 -1.75
C GLY A 192 -17.55 6.29 -2.02
N GLU A 193 -17.50 7.62 -2.03
CA GLU A 193 -16.25 8.36 -2.14
C GLU A 193 -15.36 8.09 -0.93
N GLU A 194 -14.06 7.95 -1.18
CA GLU A 194 -13.04 7.75 -0.16
C GLU A 194 -12.07 8.93 -0.16
N TRP A 195 -11.66 9.37 1.03
CA TRP A 195 -10.68 10.45 1.21
C TRP A 195 -9.85 10.24 2.47
N LEU A 196 -8.75 10.98 2.58
CA LEU A 196 -7.88 10.99 3.75
C LEU A 196 -8.07 12.24 4.59
N VAL A 197 -7.99 12.09 5.91
CA VAL A 197 -7.83 13.20 6.84
C VAL A 197 -6.45 13.11 7.50
N ARG A 198 -5.63 14.14 7.31
CA ARG A 198 -4.23 14.23 7.77
C ARG A 198 -4.04 15.07 9.04
N ARG A 199 -5.10 15.74 9.51
CA ARG A 199 -5.03 16.62 10.69
C ARG A 199 -4.75 15.79 11.94
N GLY A 200 -3.59 15.99 12.56
CA GLY A 200 -3.22 15.30 13.79
C GLY A 200 -4.20 15.59 14.93
N GLY A 201 -4.43 14.58 15.78
CA GLY A 201 -5.34 14.66 16.92
C GLY A 201 -6.44 13.59 16.89
N ALA A 202 -7.38 13.71 17.81
CA ALA A 202 -8.55 12.83 17.86
C ALA A 202 -9.57 13.27 16.81
N TYR A 203 -9.76 12.44 15.78
CA TYR A 203 -10.76 12.66 14.75
C TYR A 203 -12.03 11.88 15.09
N LEU A 204 -13.13 12.60 15.32
CA LEU A 204 -14.44 12.01 15.55
C LEU A 204 -15.19 11.92 14.21
N PRO A 205 -15.43 10.71 13.67
CA PRO A 205 -16.12 10.53 12.40
C PRO A 205 -17.54 11.09 12.46
N GLY A 206 -17.99 11.70 11.38
CA GLY A 206 -19.38 12.10 11.17
C GLY A 206 -20.32 10.90 11.04
N VAL A 207 -21.62 11.17 11.05
CA VAL A 207 -22.70 10.16 11.00
C VAL A 207 -22.53 9.19 9.82
N TYR A 208 -22.24 9.75 8.65
CA TYR A 208 -22.14 9.02 7.40
C TYR A 208 -20.69 8.78 6.97
N GLU A 209 -19.73 9.08 7.85
CA GLU A 209 -18.32 8.82 7.60
C GLU A 209 -17.95 7.47 8.21
N GLU A 210 -17.56 6.53 7.36
CA GLU A 210 -17.07 5.23 7.78
C GLU A 210 -15.55 5.24 7.82
N VAL A 211 -14.97 4.88 8.97
CA VAL A 211 -13.53 4.68 9.11
C VAL A 211 -13.15 3.35 8.51
N ILE A 212 -12.31 3.36 7.46
CA ILE A 212 -11.78 2.15 6.84
C ILE A 212 -10.51 1.71 7.57
N ASP A 213 -9.47 2.53 7.49
CA ASP A 213 -8.15 2.22 8.03
C ASP A 213 -7.34 3.49 8.37
N VAL A 214 -6.23 3.29 9.08
CA VAL A 214 -5.23 4.32 9.36
C VAL A 214 -4.02 4.04 8.49
N VAL A 215 -3.72 4.97 7.58
CA VAL A 215 -2.62 4.87 6.62
C VAL A 215 -1.38 5.52 7.23
N ASN A 216 -0.27 4.79 7.25
CA ASN A 216 1.02 5.31 7.70
C ASN A 216 1.78 5.95 6.53
N ALA A 217 2.58 6.97 6.81
CA ALA A 217 3.49 7.55 5.84
C ALA A 217 4.68 6.62 5.55
N PHE A 218 5.12 6.62 4.30
CA PHE A 218 6.41 6.07 3.90
C PHE A 218 7.49 7.11 4.16
N ILE A 219 8.51 6.71 4.92
CA ILE A 219 9.64 7.58 5.26
C ILE A 219 10.66 7.48 4.13
N LEU A 220 10.84 8.58 3.41
CA LEU A 220 11.76 8.67 2.29
C LEU A 220 13.15 9.04 2.77
N THR A 221 14.17 8.53 2.09
CA THR A 221 15.58 8.84 2.39
C THR A 221 16.30 9.18 1.10
N GLU A 222 17.55 9.66 1.19
CA GLU A 222 18.39 9.88 0.00
C GLU A 222 18.61 8.61 -0.81
N LYS A 223 18.43 7.43 -0.19
CA LYS A 223 18.63 6.12 -0.82
C LYS A 223 17.34 5.45 -1.27
N LEU A 224 16.18 6.01 -0.94
CA LEU A 224 14.89 5.35 -1.09
C LEU A 224 13.86 6.31 -1.68
N ALA A 225 13.31 5.93 -2.83
CA ALA A 225 12.21 6.60 -3.49
C ALA A 225 10.96 5.71 -3.45
N LEU A 226 9.78 6.31 -3.43
CA LEU A 226 8.52 5.59 -3.49
C LEU A 226 7.99 5.58 -4.93
N HIS A 227 7.69 4.41 -5.46
CA HIS A 227 7.08 4.22 -6.76
C HIS A 227 5.57 4.12 -6.62
N VAL A 228 4.87 5.09 -7.21
CA VAL A 228 3.42 5.23 -7.13
C VAL A 228 2.79 5.27 -8.51
N ARG A 229 1.54 4.82 -8.58
CA ARG A 229 0.68 4.83 -9.76
C ARG A 229 -0.64 5.52 -9.47
N ALA A 230 -1.14 6.33 -10.39
CA ALA A 230 -2.45 6.94 -10.27
C ALA A 230 -3.58 5.95 -10.63
N ARG A 231 -4.51 5.73 -9.72
CA ARG A 231 -5.75 4.94 -9.96
C ARG A 231 -6.80 5.71 -10.75
N GLN A 232 -6.85 7.02 -10.54
CA GLN A 232 -7.78 7.94 -11.19
C GLN A 232 -7.07 9.24 -11.54
N MET A 233 -7.71 10.09 -12.34
CA MET A 233 -7.19 11.43 -12.62
C MET A 233 -7.41 12.33 -11.41
N PHE A 234 -6.34 12.86 -10.84
CA PHE A 234 -6.40 13.77 -9.68
C PHE A 234 -5.24 14.76 -9.70
N LYS A 235 -5.26 15.72 -8.78
CA LYS A 235 -4.15 16.64 -8.55
C LYS A 235 -3.36 16.18 -7.32
N ASP A 236 -2.07 15.94 -7.49
CA ASP A 236 -1.17 15.58 -6.39
C ASP A 236 -0.96 16.75 -5.42
N GLU A 237 -0.33 16.48 -4.26
CA GLU A 237 -0.02 17.52 -3.27
C GLU A 237 0.91 18.61 -3.81
N GLY A 238 1.71 18.28 -4.83
CA GLY A 238 2.56 19.23 -5.57
C GLY A 238 1.80 20.07 -6.62
N GLY A 239 0.48 19.90 -6.72
CA GLY A 239 -0.39 20.63 -7.66
C GLY A 239 -0.32 20.15 -9.11
N ARG A 240 0.39 19.06 -9.41
CA ARG A 240 0.47 18.48 -10.75
C ARG A 240 -0.73 17.56 -10.99
N THR A 241 -1.28 17.62 -12.19
CA THR A 241 -2.40 16.76 -12.58
C THR A 241 -1.86 15.43 -13.09
N ARG A 242 -2.23 14.34 -12.43
CA ARG A 242 -1.87 12.96 -12.79
C ARG A 242 -3.00 12.30 -13.54
N ARG A 243 -2.68 11.54 -14.58
CA ARG A 243 -3.65 10.77 -15.36
C ARG A 243 -3.72 9.33 -14.86
N THR A 244 -4.86 8.68 -15.06
CA THR A 244 -5.03 7.26 -14.70
C THR A 244 -3.95 6.39 -15.35
N GLY A 245 -3.30 5.55 -14.56
CA GLY A 245 -2.22 4.66 -14.98
C GLY A 245 -0.85 5.32 -15.12
N GLU A 246 -0.74 6.64 -14.92
CA GLU A 246 0.55 7.33 -14.86
C GLU A 246 1.34 6.85 -13.63
N GLU A 247 2.62 6.56 -13.82
CA GLU A 247 3.54 6.14 -12.76
C GLU A 247 4.61 7.19 -12.55
N TRP A 248 4.99 7.45 -11.31
CA TRP A 248 6.08 8.37 -10.97
C TRP A 248 6.77 7.99 -9.67
N LEU A 249 7.92 8.63 -9.43
CA LEU A 249 8.66 8.51 -8.18
C LEU A 249 8.47 9.72 -7.30
N ILE A 250 8.33 9.45 -6.00
CA ILE A 250 8.38 10.44 -4.95
C ILE A 250 9.72 10.26 -4.25
N THR A 251 10.48 11.34 -4.16
CA THR A 251 11.84 11.35 -3.59
C THR A 251 11.90 12.35 -2.44
N LEU A 252 12.98 12.27 -1.64
CA LEU A 252 13.24 13.18 -0.53
C LEU A 252 13.23 14.67 -0.94
N SER A 253 13.49 14.98 -2.20
CA SER A 253 13.43 16.37 -2.71
C SER A 253 12.04 16.99 -2.67
N GLN A 254 10.99 16.17 -2.62
CA GLN A 254 9.59 16.61 -2.60
C GLN A 254 9.02 16.57 -1.19
N THR A 255 9.18 15.46 -0.48
CA THR A 255 8.70 15.26 0.88
C THR A 255 9.59 14.26 1.62
N ASP A 256 9.71 14.42 2.93
CA ASP A 256 10.41 13.51 3.84
C ASP A 256 9.55 12.30 4.22
N ALA A 257 8.25 12.52 4.39
CA ALA A 257 7.26 11.48 4.68
C ALA A 257 6.08 11.61 3.72
N HIS A 258 5.84 10.59 2.90
CA HIS A 258 4.71 10.57 1.97
C HIS A 258 3.60 9.65 2.48
N ILE A 259 2.41 10.20 2.69
CA ILE A 259 1.21 9.41 2.93
C ILE A 259 0.52 9.21 1.58
N PRO A 260 0.44 7.97 1.06
CA PRO A 260 -0.21 7.70 -0.22
C PRO A 260 -1.67 8.12 -0.18
N ASP A 261 -2.11 8.90 -1.15
CA ASP A 261 -3.51 9.32 -1.26
C ASP A 261 -4.42 8.17 -1.73
N VAL A 262 -5.73 8.32 -1.60
CA VAL A 262 -6.73 7.31 -2.02
C VAL A 262 -6.60 6.96 -3.51
N ASN A 263 -6.24 7.96 -4.33
CA ASN A 263 -6.06 7.83 -5.77
C ASN A 263 -4.65 7.36 -6.15
N GLU A 264 -3.76 7.17 -5.17
CA GLU A 264 -2.41 6.68 -5.37
C GLU A 264 -2.34 5.19 -4.98
N GLU A 265 -1.65 4.43 -5.81
CA GLU A 265 -1.34 3.05 -5.56
C GLU A 265 0.17 2.90 -5.44
N VAL A 266 0.62 2.46 -4.27
CA VAL A 266 2.04 2.17 -4.04
C VAL A 266 2.39 0.86 -4.71
N LEU A 267 3.31 0.89 -5.67
CA LEU A 267 3.84 -0.30 -6.33
C LEU A 267 5.04 -0.89 -5.57
N GLY A 268 5.87 -0.02 -4.98
CA GLY A 268 7.00 -0.44 -4.16
C GLY A 268 7.97 0.69 -3.85
N GLU A 269 9.09 0.32 -3.22
CA GLU A 269 10.19 1.21 -2.90
C GLU A 269 11.35 0.95 -3.87
N ILE A 270 11.92 2.00 -4.44
CA ILE A 270 13.06 1.92 -5.36
C ILE A 270 14.31 2.44 -4.65
N GLY A 271 15.33 1.57 -4.59
CA GLY A 271 16.66 1.92 -4.10
C GLY A 271 17.42 2.79 -5.09
N ILE A 272 18.24 3.69 -4.57
CA ILE A 272 19.14 4.51 -5.40
C ILE A 272 20.17 3.62 -6.11
N THR A 273 20.38 3.86 -7.40
CA THR A 273 21.47 3.27 -8.17
C THR A 273 22.66 4.22 -8.10
N THR A 274 23.75 3.77 -7.49
CA THR A 274 24.98 4.54 -7.32
C THR A 274 26.09 4.00 -8.20
N LEU A 275 26.68 4.87 -9.02
CA LEU A 275 27.84 4.58 -9.85
C LEU A 275 29.09 5.23 -9.24
N THR A 276 30.19 4.49 -9.18
CA THR A 276 31.53 5.03 -8.86
C THR A 276 32.20 5.62 -10.11
N SER A 277 33.37 6.24 -9.96
CA SER A 277 34.14 6.82 -11.08
C SER A 277 34.53 5.81 -12.15
N ARG A 278 34.72 4.54 -11.76
CA ARG A 278 35.08 3.43 -12.65
C ARG A 278 33.91 2.52 -13.00
N GLN A 279 32.68 3.00 -12.83
CA GLN A 279 31.49 2.25 -13.21
C GLN A 279 30.64 3.02 -14.21
N TYR A 280 29.93 2.27 -15.04
CA TYR A 280 28.91 2.79 -15.93
C TYR A 280 27.74 1.80 -15.99
N CYS A 281 26.59 2.27 -16.47
CA CYS A 281 25.47 1.39 -16.75
C CYS A 281 24.70 1.86 -17.98
N THR A 282 24.10 0.91 -18.70
CA THR A 282 23.22 1.19 -19.83
C THR A 282 21.77 1.06 -19.37
N VAL A 283 21.07 2.19 -19.38
CA VAL A 283 19.64 2.26 -19.07
C VAL A 283 18.86 2.03 -20.36
N LEU A 284 18.00 1.02 -20.37
CA LEU A 284 17.04 0.77 -21.45
C LEU A 284 15.78 1.60 -21.25
N ASP A 285 15.18 2.00 -22.36
CA ASP A 285 13.92 2.72 -22.42
C ASP A 285 13.91 4.02 -21.59
N PRO A 286 14.95 4.89 -21.73
CA PRO A 286 15.15 6.05 -20.84
C PRO A 286 13.98 7.03 -20.93
N VAL A 287 13.63 7.64 -19.79
CA VAL A 287 12.62 8.69 -19.72
C VAL A 287 13.19 10.00 -20.27
N ASN A 288 12.42 10.65 -21.15
CA ASN A 288 12.73 12.02 -21.55
C ASN A 288 12.37 13.01 -20.43
N THR A 289 13.38 13.59 -19.78
CA THR A 289 13.18 14.56 -18.69
C THR A 289 12.66 15.92 -19.17
N ASP A 290 12.88 16.27 -20.44
CA ASP A 290 12.75 17.65 -20.92
C ASP A 290 11.39 17.97 -21.57
N THR A 291 10.69 16.97 -22.10
CA THR A 291 9.43 17.19 -22.83
C THR A 291 8.26 16.42 -22.24
N ASP A 292 8.22 15.11 -22.48
CA ASP A 292 6.97 14.33 -22.37
C ASP A 292 6.96 13.37 -21.16
N ARG A 293 8.07 13.27 -20.41
CA ARG A 293 8.27 12.33 -19.27
C ARG A 293 7.82 10.90 -19.57
N LYS A 294 7.92 10.50 -20.83
CA LYS A 294 7.60 9.16 -21.32
C LYS A 294 8.88 8.41 -21.63
N ASN A 295 8.78 7.08 -21.55
CA ASN A 295 9.85 6.15 -21.86
C ASN A 295 10.07 6.12 -23.37
N GLN A 296 11.32 6.27 -23.79
CA GLN A 296 11.71 6.14 -25.19
C GLN A 296 11.96 4.67 -25.51
N LEU A 297 10.89 3.95 -25.87
CA LEU A 297 10.96 2.51 -26.14
C LEU A 297 11.99 2.17 -27.22
N GLY A 298 12.86 1.21 -26.93
CA GLY A 298 13.89 0.71 -27.84
C GLY A 298 15.19 1.50 -27.83
N LYS A 299 15.24 2.65 -27.13
CA LYS A 299 16.48 3.43 -27.00
C LYS A 299 17.28 3.01 -25.77
N LYS A 300 18.57 3.32 -25.81
CA LYS A 300 19.51 3.10 -24.72
C LYS A 300 20.02 4.46 -24.23
N ARG A 301 20.45 4.55 -22.98
CA ARG A 301 21.18 5.70 -22.45
C ARG A 301 22.31 5.21 -21.57
N VAL A 302 23.52 5.52 -21.97
CA VAL A 302 24.72 5.19 -21.19
C VAL A 302 24.92 6.28 -20.13
N VAL A 303 24.95 5.88 -18.87
CA VAL A 303 25.25 6.76 -17.73
C VAL A 303 26.62 6.37 -17.19
N LYS A 304 27.54 7.35 -17.12
CA LYS A 304 28.91 7.16 -16.65
C LYS A 304 29.31 8.20 -15.61
N GLY A 305 30.31 7.84 -14.80
CA GLY A 305 30.92 8.68 -13.77
C GLY A 305 30.18 8.62 -12.44
N GLU A 306 30.75 9.31 -11.43
CA GLU A 306 30.21 9.34 -10.07
C GLU A 306 28.85 10.02 -10.03
N ARG A 307 27.79 9.20 -10.02
CA ARG A 307 26.41 9.65 -10.06
C ARG A 307 25.54 8.72 -9.26
N SER A 308 24.58 9.29 -8.55
CA SER A 308 23.56 8.56 -7.83
C SER A 308 22.21 9.00 -8.36
N PHE A 309 21.41 8.05 -8.84
CA PHE A 309 20.10 8.34 -9.44
C PHE A 309 19.11 7.19 -9.21
N PHE A 310 17.83 7.49 -9.30
CA PHE A 310 16.75 6.50 -9.26
C PHE A 310 16.33 6.13 -10.68
N LEU A 311 16.17 4.83 -10.94
CA LEU A 311 15.59 4.34 -12.18
C LEU A 311 14.12 4.75 -12.24
N GLN A 312 13.74 5.46 -13.29
CA GLN A 312 12.36 5.90 -13.46
C GLN A 312 11.43 4.71 -13.80
N PRO A 313 10.10 4.87 -13.62
CA PRO A 313 9.16 3.80 -13.93
C PRO A 313 9.29 3.30 -15.37
N GLY A 314 9.57 2.00 -15.51
CA GLY A 314 9.79 1.34 -16.79
C GLY A 314 11.22 1.44 -17.35
N GLU A 315 12.12 2.17 -16.70
CA GLU A 315 13.57 2.05 -16.97
C GLU A 315 14.10 0.75 -16.37
N ARG A 316 15.05 0.12 -17.07
CA ARG A 316 15.76 -1.08 -16.57
C ARG A 316 17.22 -1.03 -16.99
N LEU A 317 18.09 -1.68 -16.22
CA LEU A 317 19.49 -1.83 -16.57
C LEU A 317 19.65 -3.05 -17.49
N GLU A 318 20.37 -2.89 -18.60
CA GLU A 318 20.61 -3.98 -19.56
C GLU A 318 21.48 -5.09 -18.96
N SER A 319 22.60 -4.73 -18.35
CA SER A 319 23.55 -5.66 -17.74
C SER A 319 24.00 -5.20 -16.35
N GLY A 320 23.10 -4.54 -15.61
CA GLY A 320 23.39 -4.00 -14.28
C GLY A 320 24.44 -2.88 -14.30
N ILE A 321 25.18 -2.77 -13.19
CA ILE A 321 26.31 -1.86 -13.05
C ILE A 321 27.56 -2.57 -13.59
N GLN A 322 28.19 -1.99 -14.60
CA GLN A 322 29.38 -2.51 -15.26
C GLN A 322 30.60 -1.68 -14.88
N GLU A 323 31.78 -2.29 -14.95
CA GLU A 323 33.05 -1.59 -14.77
C GLU A 323 33.52 -0.98 -16.09
N VAL A 324 34.06 0.24 -16.01
CA VAL A 324 34.67 0.93 -17.14
C VAL A 324 35.85 0.11 -17.66
N PHE A 325 36.01 0.04 -18.97
CA PHE A 325 37.15 -0.66 -19.56
C PHE A 325 38.42 0.16 -19.37
N VAL A 326 39.28 -0.28 -18.44
CA VAL A 326 40.60 0.30 -18.24
C VAL A 326 41.58 -0.48 -19.11
N LEU A 327 42.04 0.15 -20.20
CA LEU A 327 43.04 -0.39 -21.09
C LEU A 327 44.44 -0.04 -20.59
N SER A 328 45.37 -1.00 -20.67
CA SER A 328 46.81 -0.73 -20.53
C SER A 328 47.45 -0.40 -21.90
N GLU A 329 48.72 0.04 -21.91
CA GLU A 329 49.45 0.30 -23.17
C GLU A 329 49.57 -0.93 -24.10
N ARG A 330 49.48 -2.13 -23.52
CA ARG A 330 49.58 -3.41 -24.25
C ARG A 330 48.21 -3.99 -24.59
N GLU A 331 47.13 -3.29 -24.29
CA GLU A 331 45.78 -3.78 -24.55
C GLU A 331 45.11 -2.97 -25.66
N GLY A 332 44.17 -3.62 -26.34
CA GLY A 332 43.27 -2.97 -27.28
C GLY A 332 41.86 -3.51 -27.17
N LEU A 333 40.88 -2.67 -27.49
CA LEU A 333 39.48 -3.07 -27.59
C LEU A 333 39.03 -2.95 -29.04
N VAL A 334 38.48 -4.05 -29.57
CA VAL A 334 37.84 -4.07 -30.88
C VAL A 334 36.38 -3.70 -30.69
N LEU A 335 35.96 -2.64 -31.37
CA LEU A 335 34.64 -2.05 -31.31
C LEU A 335 33.92 -2.26 -32.64
N ARG A 336 32.60 -2.41 -32.58
CA ARG A 336 31.71 -2.49 -33.73
C ARG A 336 30.61 -1.46 -33.60
N ALA A 337 30.35 -0.72 -34.67
CA ALA A 337 29.22 0.20 -34.74
C ALA A 337 27.94 -0.60 -35.03
N THR A 338 26.90 -0.43 -34.21
CA THR A 338 25.56 -0.98 -34.49
C THR A 338 24.76 -0.05 -35.40
N GLU A 339 24.94 1.26 -35.22
CA GLU A 339 24.29 2.32 -35.99
C GLU A 339 25.33 3.28 -36.55
N GLY A 340 24.95 4.09 -37.55
CA GLY A 340 25.85 5.09 -38.11
C GLY A 340 25.90 6.33 -37.22
N PHE A 341 27.09 6.73 -36.78
CA PHE A 341 27.29 7.91 -35.92
C PHE A 341 28.65 8.56 -36.17
N THR A 342 28.79 9.81 -35.72
CA THR A 342 30.07 10.53 -35.76
C THR A 342 30.87 10.21 -34.49
N ASP A 343 31.95 9.47 -34.66
CA ASP A 343 32.89 9.14 -33.60
C ASP A 343 34.01 10.17 -33.54
N THR A 344 34.68 10.26 -32.39
CA THR A 344 35.90 11.05 -32.23
C THR A 344 37.06 10.07 -32.07
N ASP A 345 37.97 10.03 -33.05
CA ASP A 345 39.07 9.07 -33.06
C ASP A 345 40.13 9.40 -31.99
N GLN A 346 41.12 8.51 -31.85
CA GLN A 346 42.21 8.63 -30.87
C GLN A 346 43.00 9.94 -30.98
N ASP A 347 43.08 10.50 -32.18
CA ASP A 347 43.79 11.75 -32.49
C ASP A 347 42.89 13.00 -32.37
N GLY A 348 41.63 12.84 -31.97
CA GLY A 348 40.66 13.94 -31.81
C GLY A 348 39.91 14.34 -33.09
N GLU A 349 40.13 13.62 -34.19
CA GLU A 349 39.45 13.84 -35.47
C GLU A 349 38.04 13.22 -35.48
N GLU A 350 37.09 13.92 -36.11
CA GLU A 350 35.73 13.40 -36.29
C GLU A 350 35.70 12.40 -37.46
N VAL A 351 35.30 11.17 -37.16
CA VAL A 351 35.20 10.08 -38.14
C VAL A 351 33.75 9.60 -38.21
N GLU A 352 33.16 9.67 -39.39
CA GLU A 352 31.85 9.06 -39.63
C GLU A 352 31.98 7.54 -39.71
N ARG A 353 31.41 6.84 -38.73
CA ARG A 353 31.34 5.37 -38.70
C ARG A 353 30.00 4.91 -39.27
N ARG A 354 30.03 3.91 -40.15
CA ARG A 354 28.82 3.25 -40.67
C ARG A 354 28.47 2.04 -39.80
N ALA A 355 27.20 1.65 -39.83
CA ALA A 355 26.76 0.43 -39.17
C ALA A 355 27.55 -0.79 -39.68
N GLY A 356 28.11 -1.56 -38.75
CA GLY A 356 28.95 -2.73 -39.02
C GLY A 356 30.45 -2.44 -39.13
N ASP A 357 30.88 -1.17 -39.12
CA ASP A 357 32.30 -0.83 -39.16
C ASP A 357 33.00 -1.32 -37.89
N LEU A 358 34.19 -1.91 -38.07
CA LEU A 358 35.07 -2.41 -37.02
C LEU A 358 36.28 -1.49 -36.90
N TRP A 359 36.63 -1.12 -35.67
CA TRP A 359 37.87 -0.39 -35.38
C TRP A 359 38.45 -0.82 -34.05
N MET A 360 39.74 -0.59 -33.87
CA MET A 360 40.43 -0.89 -32.63
C MET A 360 40.85 0.39 -31.92
N ILE A 361 40.60 0.40 -30.63
CA ILE A 361 41.14 1.41 -29.73
C ILE A 361 42.36 0.86 -28.98
N ARG A 362 43.46 1.63 -28.93
CA ARG A 362 44.75 1.19 -28.36
C ARG A 362 45.23 2.18 -27.30
N GLY A 363 46.13 1.70 -26.44
CA GLY A 363 46.84 2.53 -25.48
C GLY A 363 46.15 2.68 -24.12
N ALA A 364 46.90 3.24 -23.16
CA ALA A 364 46.45 3.40 -21.79
C ALA A 364 45.33 4.45 -21.68
N ARG A 365 44.09 3.99 -21.49
CA ARG A 365 42.90 4.86 -21.40
C ARG A 365 41.72 4.17 -20.76
N GLU A 366 40.80 4.98 -20.22
CA GLU A 366 39.50 4.52 -19.75
C GLU A 366 38.46 4.68 -20.86
N TYR A 367 37.78 3.60 -21.22
CA TYR A 367 36.79 3.59 -22.28
C TYR A 367 35.42 3.12 -21.78
N VAL A 368 34.40 3.90 -22.13
CA VAL A 368 32.98 3.56 -21.91
C VAL A 368 32.31 3.50 -23.29
N PRO A 369 31.72 2.35 -23.67
CA PRO A 369 31.00 2.24 -24.93
C PRO A 369 29.85 3.27 -25.02
N ARG A 370 29.66 3.86 -26.20
CA ARG A 370 28.49 4.70 -26.50
C ARG A 370 27.27 3.83 -26.78
N GLU A 371 26.10 4.44 -26.98
CA GLU A 371 24.85 3.71 -27.22
C GLU A 371 24.85 2.93 -28.54
N GLU A 372 25.56 3.42 -29.55
CA GLU A 372 25.68 2.83 -30.89
C GLU A 372 26.89 1.90 -31.05
N VAL A 373 27.63 1.63 -29.97
CA VAL A 373 28.91 0.89 -30.04
C VAL A 373 28.83 -0.37 -29.19
N GLU A 374 29.19 -1.49 -29.81
CA GLU A 374 29.32 -2.78 -29.15
C GLU A 374 30.80 -3.17 -29.04
N VAL A 375 31.19 -3.65 -27.85
CA VAL A 375 32.52 -4.21 -27.61
C VAL A 375 32.54 -5.65 -28.09
N VAL A 376 33.35 -5.94 -29.11
CA VAL A 376 33.42 -7.28 -29.72
C VAL A 376 34.43 -8.16 -28.98
N VAL A 377 35.68 -7.70 -28.88
CA VAL A 377 36.77 -8.46 -28.25
C VAL A 377 37.75 -7.52 -27.57
N ARG A 378 38.16 -7.86 -26.34
CA ARG A 378 39.35 -7.30 -25.69
C ARG A 378 40.57 -8.12 -26.11
N ARG A 379 41.61 -7.44 -26.59
CA ARG A 379 42.86 -8.05 -27.04
C ARG A 379 44.01 -7.59 -26.18
N GLU A 380 44.93 -8.50 -25.93
CA GLU A 380 46.20 -8.23 -25.27
C GLU A 380 47.33 -8.44 -26.27
N ALA A 381 48.39 -7.64 -26.16
CA ALA A 381 49.57 -7.80 -26.97
C ALA A 381 50.28 -9.10 -26.57
N ILE A 382 50.59 -9.91 -27.57
CA ILE A 382 51.27 -11.19 -27.36
C ILE A 382 52.76 -10.91 -27.27
N PRO A 383 53.41 -11.12 -26.10
CA PRO A 383 54.85 -11.00 -25.99
C PRO A 383 55.50 -12.15 -26.77
N LEU A 384 56.38 -11.82 -27.71
CA LEU A 384 57.14 -12.79 -28.49
C LEU A 384 58.62 -12.51 -28.30
N ASP A 385 59.38 -13.54 -27.96
CA ASP A 385 60.83 -13.49 -27.89
C ASP A 385 61.48 -13.50 -29.29
N GLU A 386 62.79 -13.22 -29.41
CA GLU A 386 63.52 -13.11 -30.68
C GLU A 386 63.34 -14.34 -31.61
N ASN A 387 63.18 -15.53 -31.02
CA ASN A 387 63.01 -16.81 -31.73
C ASN A 387 61.55 -17.28 -31.81
N GLU A 388 60.60 -16.50 -31.29
CA GLU A 388 59.17 -16.83 -31.30
C GLU A 388 58.44 -16.04 -32.38
N GLY A 389 57.34 -16.62 -32.88
CA GLY A 389 56.49 -15.96 -33.84
C GLY A 389 55.09 -16.53 -33.90
N ILE A 390 54.19 -15.71 -34.39
CA ILE A 390 52.79 -16.06 -34.62
C ILE A 390 52.44 -15.91 -36.09
N TYR A 391 51.52 -16.75 -36.55
CA TYR A 391 50.86 -16.55 -37.84
C TYR A 391 49.61 -15.71 -37.63
N VAL A 392 49.52 -14.63 -38.40
CA VAL A 392 48.40 -13.69 -38.39
C VAL A 392 47.72 -13.74 -39.74
N ARG A 393 46.40 -13.82 -39.74
CA ARG A 393 45.57 -13.77 -40.94
C ARG A 393 44.71 -12.53 -40.93
N ASP A 394 44.72 -11.80 -42.02
CA ASP A 394 43.79 -10.70 -42.26
C ASP A 394 42.42 -11.28 -42.70
N ILE A 395 41.35 -10.91 -42.00
CA ILE A 395 39.96 -11.35 -42.21
C ILE A 395 39.39 -10.77 -43.51
N ARG A 396 39.79 -9.55 -43.89
CA ARG A 396 39.30 -8.88 -45.11
C ARG A 396 39.99 -9.42 -46.36
N THR A 397 41.31 -9.60 -46.31
CA THR A 397 42.09 -10.02 -47.50
C THR A 397 42.38 -11.52 -47.53
N GLY A 398 42.24 -12.22 -46.41
CA GLY A 398 42.60 -13.62 -46.25
C GLY A 398 44.11 -13.90 -46.23
N LYS A 399 44.95 -12.86 -46.30
CA LYS A 399 46.41 -13.01 -46.38
C LYS A 399 46.98 -13.46 -45.03
N VAL A 400 47.74 -14.55 -45.05
CA VAL A 400 48.46 -15.06 -43.87
C VAL A 400 49.91 -14.60 -43.92
N ARG A 401 50.42 -14.08 -42.79
CA ARG A 401 51.82 -13.70 -42.62
C ARG A 401 52.37 -14.15 -41.27
N ALA A 402 53.68 -14.35 -41.19
CA ALA A 402 54.37 -14.59 -39.93
C ALA A 402 54.85 -13.27 -39.32
N VAL A 403 54.68 -13.10 -38.02
CA VAL A 403 55.27 -12.01 -37.22
C VAL A 403 56.23 -12.66 -36.24
N LEU A 404 57.50 -12.24 -36.25
CA LEU A 404 58.60 -12.85 -35.50
C LEU A 404 59.29 -11.79 -34.63
N GLY A 405 59.76 -12.19 -33.44
CA GLY A 405 60.76 -11.45 -32.68
C GLY A 405 60.33 -10.11 -32.06
N GLN A 406 59.02 -9.81 -32.03
CA GLN A 406 58.51 -8.55 -31.48
C GLN A 406 57.15 -8.75 -30.81
N THR A 407 56.89 -8.04 -29.72
CA THR A 407 55.56 -8.01 -29.09
C THR A 407 54.54 -7.49 -30.09
N TYR A 408 53.48 -8.26 -30.34
CA TYR A 408 52.51 -7.95 -31.38
C TYR A 408 51.09 -7.87 -30.85
N LEU A 409 50.41 -6.75 -31.14
CA LEU A 409 48.98 -6.57 -30.91
C LEU A 409 48.26 -6.73 -32.25
N LEU A 410 47.41 -7.75 -32.35
CA LEU A 410 46.62 -8.04 -33.55
C LEU A 410 45.71 -6.85 -33.91
N ALA A 411 45.74 -6.36 -35.16
CA ALA A 411 44.87 -5.27 -35.62
C ALA A 411 43.38 -5.66 -35.73
N GLU A 412 42.47 -4.69 -35.87
CA GLU A 412 41.01 -4.90 -35.87
C GLU A 412 40.51 -5.97 -36.85
N ASP A 413 41.16 -6.11 -38.00
CA ASP A 413 40.85 -7.05 -39.07
C ASP A 413 41.79 -8.27 -39.09
N GLU A 414 42.61 -8.46 -38.07
CA GLU A 414 43.53 -9.58 -37.96
C GLU A 414 43.04 -10.63 -36.97
N GLU A 415 43.22 -11.91 -37.28
CA GLU A 415 43.01 -13.06 -36.39
C GLU A 415 44.28 -13.91 -36.29
N MET A 416 44.44 -14.64 -35.18
CA MET A 416 45.51 -15.62 -35.04
C MET A 416 45.19 -16.83 -35.92
N TRP A 417 46.15 -17.26 -36.74
CA TRP A 417 45.96 -18.38 -37.64
C TRP A 417 46.80 -19.58 -37.20
N GLU A 418 46.14 -20.72 -37.03
CA GLU A 418 46.82 -21.95 -36.68
C GLU A 418 47.27 -22.70 -37.93
N LYS A 419 48.58 -22.95 -38.02
CA LYS A 419 49.14 -23.81 -39.04
C LYS A 419 49.18 -25.24 -38.53
N VAL A 420 48.25 -26.08 -39.00
CA VAL A 420 48.28 -27.51 -38.70
C VAL A 420 49.45 -28.15 -39.45
N LEU A 421 50.35 -28.81 -38.71
CA LEU A 421 51.46 -29.53 -39.28
C LEU A 421 51.02 -30.95 -39.65
N PRO A 422 51.51 -31.51 -40.77
CA PRO A 422 51.35 -32.94 -41.05
C PRO A 422 52.01 -33.81 -39.96
N SER A 423 51.40 -34.94 -39.61
CA SER A 423 51.79 -35.81 -38.48
C SER A 423 53.23 -36.34 -38.53
N ASN A 424 53.79 -36.51 -39.74
CA ASN A 424 55.18 -36.88 -39.94
C ASN A 424 56.15 -35.78 -39.50
N VAL A 425 55.81 -34.51 -39.69
CA VAL A 425 56.64 -33.36 -39.28
C VAL A 425 56.58 -33.17 -37.77
N GLU A 426 55.39 -33.32 -37.17
CA GLU A 426 55.22 -33.27 -35.72
C GLU A 426 56.05 -34.36 -35.02
N SER A 427 56.04 -35.58 -35.57
CA SER A 427 56.83 -36.71 -35.05
C SER A 427 58.35 -36.42 -35.08
N LEU A 428 58.82 -35.76 -36.14
CA LEU A 428 60.24 -35.39 -36.29
C LEU A 428 60.65 -34.25 -35.34
N LEU A 429 59.75 -33.28 -35.09
CA LEU A 429 59.99 -32.19 -34.14
C LEU A 429 59.97 -32.68 -32.69
N LEU A 430 59.05 -33.59 -32.35
CA LEU A 430 58.98 -34.24 -31.03
C LEU A 430 60.19 -35.14 -30.73
N ALA A 431 60.82 -35.70 -31.76
CA ALA A 431 62.02 -36.51 -31.60
C ALA A 431 63.25 -35.71 -31.13
N ALA A 432 63.19 -34.37 -31.10
CA ALA A 432 64.21 -33.45 -30.57
C ALA A 432 65.65 -33.75 -31.04
N ARG A 433 65.81 -34.30 -32.25
CA ARG A 433 67.13 -34.54 -32.85
C ARG A 433 67.69 -33.24 -33.41
N ASP A 434 68.93 -32.93 -33.04
CA ASP A 434 69.64 -31.78 -33.58
C ASP A 434 70.06 -32.09 -35.03
N PRO A 435 69.56 -31.35 -36.05
CA PRO A 435 69.87 -31.62 -37.46
C PRO A 435 71.35 -31.48 -37.82
N VAL A 436 72.14 -30.84 -36.97
CA VAL A 436 73.58 -30.61 -37.17
C VAL A 436 74.40 -31.62 -36.39
N SER A 437 74.03 -31.89 -35.13
CA SER A 437 74.78 -32.79 -34.24
C SER A 437 74.48 -34.27 -34.48
N ASP A 438 73.24 -34.63 -34.83
CA ASP A 438 72.79 -36.04 -34.90
C ASP A 438 72.84 -36.63 -36.33
N ARG A 439 73.51 -35.95 -37.26
CA ARG A 439 73.64 -36.37 -38.67
C ARG A 439 74.27 -37.77 -38.87
N GLY A 440 74.90 -38.33 -37.85
CA GLY A 440 75.59 -39.62 -37.88
C GLY A 440 74.86 -40.77 -37.17
N GLU A 441 73.81 -40.53 -36.40
CA GLU A 441 73.09 -41.60 -35.71
C GLU A 441 72.12 -42.31 -36.68
N ARG A 442 72.62 -43.35 -37.34
CA ARG A 442 71.76 -44.32 -38.02
C ARG A 442 70.92 -45.06 -36.97
N GLU A 443 69.61 -44.89 -37.07
CA GLU A 443 68.63 -45.70 -36.35
C GLU A 443 68.95 -47.19 -36.49
N ARG A 444 69.25 -47.85 -35.36
CA ARG A 444 69.01 -49.30 -35.25
C ARG A 444 67.51 -49.47 -35.10
N GLY A 445 66.94 -50.16 -36.08
CA GLY A 445 65.50 -50.18 -36.34
C GLY A 445 64.62 -50.62 -35.18
N GLY A 446 63.42 -50.02 -35.19
CA GLY A 446 62.14 -50.71 -35.01
C GLY A 446 61.91 -51.46 -33.72
N GLU A 447 61.30 -50.78 -32.74
CA GLU A 447 60.40 -51.43 -31.79
C GLU A 447 59.00 -50.81 -31.89
N LYS A 448 58.02 -51.69 -32.10
CA LYS A 448 56.59 -51.41 -32.13
C LYS A 448 56.14 -50.90 -30.75
N VAL A 449 55.63 -49.68 -30.68
CA VAL A 449 54.78 -49.26 -29.56
C VAL A 449 53.32 -49.47 -29.98
N GLY A 450 52.63 -50.30 -29.20
CA GLY A 450 51.28 -50.78 -29.48
C GLY A 450 50.20 -49.71 -29.43
N GLU A 451 49.10 -50.04 -30.09
CA GLU A 451 47.82 -49.34 -30.11
C GLU A 451 47.42 -48.77 -28.74
N ARG A 452 47.18 -47.46 -28.68
CA ARG A 452 46.05 -46.93 -27.93
C ARG A 452 45.14 -46.21 -28.91
N ARG A 453 44.00 -46.84 -29.19
CA ARG A 453 42.90 -46.26 -29.94
C ARG A 453 42.30 -45.11 -29.12
N SER A 454 42.14 -43.95 -29.75
CA SER A 454 41.05 -43.03 -29.45
C SER A 454 40.62 -42.37 -30.76
N ASP A 455 39.74 -43.07 -31.47
CA ASP A 455 38.99 -42.49 -32.58
C ASP A 455 37.89 -41.57 -32.04
N CYS A 456 37.81 -40.38 -32.66
CA CYS A 456 36.63 -39.68 -33.21
C CYS A 456 35.32 -39.63 -32.40
N ALA A 457 34.45 -38.62 -32.51
CA ALA A 457 34.41 -37.28 -33.08
C ALA A 457 32.97 -36.78 -32.84
N ARG A 458 32.82 -35.44 -32.73
CA ARG A 458 31.70 -34.59 -33.20
C ARG A 458 30.24 -34.77 -32.74
N GLU A 459 29.68 -33.58 -32.51
CA GLU A 459 28.31 -33.10 -32.82
C GLU A 459 27.13 -33.50 -31.90
N GLY A 460 26.65 -32.48 -31.16
CA GLY A 460 25.32 -31.87 -31.36
C GLY A 460 24.05 -32.72 -31.23
N GLY A 461 23.11 -32.25 -30.39
CA GLY A 461 21.68 -32.43 -30.66
C GLY A 461 20.82 -33.02 -29.54
N GLU A 462 20.20 -32.13 -28.78
CA GLU A 462 18.78 -32.12 -28.34
C GLU A 462 18.06 -33.33 -27.68
N ARG A 463 17.44 -32.98 -26.54
CA ARG A 463 16.09 -33.32 -26.03
C ARG A 463 15.72 -34.80 -25.81
N ALA A 464 15.43 -35.15 -24.55
CA ALA A 464 14.06 -35.12 -23.98
C ALA A 464 13.91 -36.04 -22.75
N ARG A 465 13.37 -35.41 -21.70
CA ARG A 465 12.55 -35.86 -20.55
C ARG A 465 12.20 -37.35 -20.35
N CYS A 466 12.05 -37.60 -19.04
CA CYS A 466 11.01 -38.37 -18.35
C CYS A 466 11.37 -39.71 -17.72
N SER A 467 11.30 -39.68 -16.37
CA SER A 467 10.55 -40.58 -15.47
C SER A 467 11.05 -42.03 -15.33
N ASP A 468 11.01 -42.70 -14.20
CA ASP A 468 10.59 -42.46 -12.81
C ASP A 468 11.04 -43.73 -12.04
N CYS A 469 10.77 -43.77 -10.72
CA CYS A 469 10.92 -44.90 -9.78
C CYS A 469 12.31 -45.11 -9.16
N GLU A 470 12.55 -44.58 -7.96
CA GLU A 470 12.09 -45.11 -6.66
C GLU A 470 13.11 -46.09 -6.05
N ARG A 471 13.80 -45.68 -4.97
CA ARG A 471 13.38 -46.05 -3.61
C ARG A 471 14.27 -45.48 -2.51
N GLU A 472 13.57 -44.98 -1.51
CA GLU A 472 13.97 -44.49 -0.20
C GLU A 472 14.56 -45.55 0.74
N ARG A 473 15.29 -45.10 1.76
CA ARG A 473 14.97 -45.22 3.21
C ARG A 473 16.09 -44.51 3.99
N VAL A 474 15.83 -43.37 4.65
CA VAL A 474 15.19 -43.19 5.98
C VAL A 474 15.89 -43.98 7.09
N MET A 475 16.71 -43.28 7.89
CA MET A 475 16.37 -42.89 9.26
C MET A 475 16.85 -41.46 9.52
#